data_AF-A0AAJ3MTT3-F1
#
_entry.id   AF-A0AAJ3MTT3-F1
#
_cell.length_a   1.000
_cell.length_b   1.000
_cell.length_c   1.000
_cell.angle_alpha   90.00
_cell.angle_beta   90.00
_cell.angle_gamma   90.00
#
_symmetry.space_group_name_H-M   'P 1'
#
loop_
_entity.id
_entity.type
_entity.pdbx_description
1 polymer ?
#
loop_
_entity_poly.entity_id
_entity_poly.type
_entity_poly.pdbx_seq_one_letter_code
_entity_poly.pdbx_strand_id
1 'polypeptide(L)'
;NSNSNSNSNSNSNSNSNSNSNSNSNSNSNSNSKFENCTFIKCNFREASLKDCEFSNCLFTQCKITDNSFNASKIKNLKFSGKLQEVSFISEPPNTPLLVDFELCKLDWVTFQNCDLTQIIPPADIQHVFFKDVSDRARKALASITSEPDNQINKLLKRRLQKLTTQRGALFNIKNLEEYEGPKFTKQFIALLQAT
;
A
#
# COMPACT_ATOMS: atom_id res chain seq x y z
N ASN A 1 -37.22 -33.30 24.44
CA ASN A 1 -36.89 -31.89 24.16
C ASN A 1 -35.40 -31.75 24.33
N SER A 2 -34.66 -32.10 23.27
CA SER A 2 -33.21 -32.27 23.31
C SER A 2 -32.75 -31.96 21.90
N ASN A 3 -32.33 -30.72 21.65
CA ASN A 3 -31.73 -30.35 20.37
C ASN A 3 -30.23 -30.23 20.58
N SER A 4 -29.55 -31.29 20.15
CA SER A 4 -28.10 -31.42 20.10
C SER A 4 -27.52 -30.57 18.98
N ASN A 5 -26.44 -29.90 19.36
CA ASN A 5 -25.47 -29.17 18.56
C ASN A 5 -25.01 -29.99 17.34
N SER A 6 -25.07 -29.41 16.14
CA SER A 6 -24.30 -29.89 14.98
C SER A 6 -23.66 -28.70 14.28
N ASN A 7 -22.44 -28.40 14.71
CA ASN A 7 -21.52 -27.43 14.15
C ASN A 7 -20.98 -28.01 12.82
N SER A 8 -21.57 -27.62 11.69
CA SER A 8 -21.07 -28.01 10.37
C SER A 8 -19.88 -27.11 10.01
N ASN A 9 -18.70 -27.62 10.32
CA ASN A 9 -17.40 -27.10 9.91
C ASN A 9 -17.27 -27.27 8.38
N SER A 10 -17.72 -26.28 7.60
CA SER A 10 -17.48 -26.25 6.16
C SER A 10 -16.08 -25.74 5.89
N ASN A 11 -15.12 -26.67 5.91
CA ASN A 11 -13.80 -26.51 5.35
C ASN A 11 -13.95 -26.38 3.82
N SER A 12 -14.33 -25.20 3.34
CA SER A 12 -14.39 -24.91 1.91
C SER A 12 -12.96 -24.70 1.42
N ASN A 13 -12.35 -25.83 1.07
CA ASN A 13 -11.24 -25.89 0.13
C ASN A 13 -11.76 -25.32 -1.19
N SER A 14 -11.78 -23.99 -1.28
CA SER A 14 -12.26 -23.25 -2.42
C SER A 14 -11.16 -23.30 -3.47
N ASN A 15 -11.03 -24.45 -4.11
CA ASN A 15 -10.53 -24.52 -5.48
C ASN A 15 -11.62 -23.94 -6.40
N SER A 16 -12.07 -22.73 -6.06
CA SER A 16 -12.92 -21.92 -6.88
C SER A 16 -11.96 -21.28 -7.85
N ASN A 17 -11.84 -21.91 -9.01
CA ASN A 17 -11.55 -21.19 -10.22
C ASN A 17 -12.71 -20.19 -10.41
N SER A 18 -12.71 -19.12 -9.61
CA SER A 18 -13.65 -18.02 -9.69
C SER A 18 -13.25 -17.28 -10.95
N ASN A 19 -13.66 -17.82 -12.09
CA ASN A 19 -13.73 -17.10 -13.33
C ASN A 19 -14.90 -16.11 -13.17
N SER A 20 -14.72 -15.13 -12.29
CA SER A 20 -15.58 -13.97 -12.17
C SER A 20 -15.31 -13.17 -13.44
N ASN A 21 -15.97 -13.55 -14.54
CA ASN A 21 -16.12 -12.68 -15.68
C ASN A 21 -17.13 -11.59 -15.28
N SER A 22 -16.75 -10.74 -14.34
CA SER A 22 -17.55 -9.62 -13.87
C SER A 22 -17.44 -8.52 -14.92
N ASN A 23 -18.23 -8.68 -15.99
CA ASN A 23 -18.58 -7.61 -16.89
C ASN A 23 -19.62 -6.74 -16.16
N SER A 24 -19.15 -5.81 -15.32
CA SER A 24 -20.04 -5.00 -14.48
C SER A 24 -20.22 -3.61 -15.05
N ASN A 25 -21.15 -3.51 -15.99
CA ASN A 25 -21.72 -2.24 -16.45
C ASN A 25 -23.01 -1.97 -15.66
N SER A 26 -22.91 -1.40 -14.45
CA SER A 26 -24.02 -0.72 -13.73
C SER A 26 -23.67 -0.42 -12.26
N ASN A 27 -23.87 0.83 -11.84
CA ASN A 27 -23.79 1.36 -10.47
C ASN A 27 -24.27 0.38 -9.36
N SER A 28 -23.34 -0.22 -8.64
CA SER A 28 -23.60 -0.94 -7.39
C SER A 28 -22.51 -0.59 -6.39
N ASN A 29 -22.91 0.01 -5.26
CA ASN A 29 -22.07 0.20 -4.08
C ASN A 29 -21.56 -1.18 -3.61
N SER A 30 -20.40 -1.63 -4.08
CA SER A 30 -19.87 -2.94 -3.75
C SER A 30 -19.22 -2.93 -2.36
N ASN A 31 -20.05 -2.92 -1.31
CA ASN A 31 -19.68 -3.34 0.06
C ASN A 31 -19.50 -4.87 0.13
N SER A 32 -18.79 -5.46 -0.84
CA SER A 32 -18.59 -6.91 -0.90
C SER A 32 -17.57 -7.35 0.15
N LYS A 33 -17.82 -8.46 0.83
CA LYS A 33 -16.90 -9.03 1.82
C LYS A 33 -16.28 -10.31 1.26
N PHE A 34 -14.96 -10.40 1.31
CA PHE A 34 -14.19 -11.55 0.87
C PHE A 34 -13.33 -12.07 2.02
N GLU A 35 -13.52 -13.34 2.38
CA GLU A 35 -12.78 -13.99 3.44
C GLU A 35 -12.11 -15.25 2.90
N ASN A 36 -10.82 -15.45 3.20
CA ASN A 36 -10.04 -16.61 2.79
C ASN A 36 -10.06 -16.88 1.27
N CYS A 37 -10.15 -15.82 0.47
CA CYS A 37 -10.25 -15.92 -0.99
C CYS A 37 -8.88 -15.80 -1.66
N THR A 38 -8.67 -16.56 -2.74
CA THR A 38 -7.54 -16.37 -3.66
C THR A 38 -8.06 -15.97 -5.04
N PHE A 39 -7.65 -14.80 -5.51
CA PHE A 39 -7.94 -14.29 -6.85
C PHE A 39 -6.76 -14.57 -7.76
N ILE A 40 -6.97 -15.33 -8.83
CA ILE A 40 -5.90 -15.80 -9.73
C ILE A 40 -6.18 -15.29 -11.14
N LYS A 41 -5.22 -14.56 -11.73
CA LYS A 41 -5.28 -14.06 -13.12
C LYS A 41 -6.51 -13.19 -13.42
N CYS A 42 -7.14 -12.60 -12.41
CA CYS A 42 -8.28 -11.72 -12.56
C CYS A 42 -7.88 -10.35 -13.14
N ASN A 43 -8.82 -9.69 -13.81
CA ASN A 43 -8.64 -8.33 -14.30
C ASN A 43 -9.47 -7.36 -13.45
N PHE A 44 -8.80 -6.51 -12.67
CA PHE A 44 -9.39 -5.52 -11.76
C PHE A 44 -9.14 -4.08 -12.21
N ARG A 45 -8.72 -3.84 -13.45
CA ARG A 45 -8.52 -2.47 -13.93
C ARG A 45 -9.79 -1.64 -13.73
N GLU A 46 -9.63 -0.49 -13.08
CA GLU A 46 -10.70 0.48 -12.78
C GLU A 46 -11.86 -0.12 -11.94
N ALA A 47 -11.67 -1.30 -11.36
CA ALA A 47 -12.68 -1.93 -10.51
C ALA A 47 -12.88 -1.13 -9.22
N SER A 48 -14.14 -1.01 -8.80
CA SER A 48 -14.49 -0.40 -7.51
C SER A 48 -14.17 -1.36 -6.35
N LEU A 49 -12.99 -1.17 -5.74
CA LEU A 49 -12.51 -1.98 -4.61
C LEU A 49 -12.47 -1.23 -3.28
N LYS A 50 -12.71 0.09 -3.31
CA LYS A 50 -12.59 0.97 -2.13
C LYS A 50 -13.47 0.53 -0.98
N ASP A 51 -14.67 0.05 -1.32
CA ASP A 51 -15.68 -0.34 -0.34
C ASP A 51 -15.74 -1.82 -0.03
N CYS A 52 -14.92 -2.64 -0.68
CA CYS A 52 -14.82 -4.06 -0.41
C CYS A 52 -14.04 -4.32 0.89
N GLU A 53 -14.46 -5.33 1.65
CA GLU A 53 -13.74 -5.85 2.81
C GLU A 53 -12.97 -7.12 2.42
N PHE A 54 -11.70 -7.19 2.81
CA PHE A 54 -10.82 -8.32 2.52
C PHE A 54 -10.22 -8.84 3.82
N SER A 55 -10.43 -10.13 4.10
CA SER A 55 -9.84 -10.85 5.23
C SER A 55 -9.11 -12.09 4.75
N ASN A 56 -7.81 -12.22 5.07
CA ASN A 56 -6.97 -13.37 4.71
C ASN A 56 -7.03 -13.70 3.20
N CYS A 57 -6.94 -12.68 2.35
CA CYS A 57 -7.08 -12.83 0.90
C CYS A 57 -5.73 -12.72 0.18
N LEU A 58 -5.65 -13.30 -1.00
CA LEU A 58 -4.50 -13.22 -1.90
C LEU A 58 -4.92 -12.80 -3.31
N PHE A 59 -4.28 -11.78 -3.86
CA PHE A 59 -4.31 -11.49 -5.29
C PHE A 59 -3.01 -11.96 -5.94
N THR A 60 -3.11 -12.86 -6.92
CA THR A 60 -1.93 -13.37 -7.64
C THR A 60 -2.13 -13.39 -9.15
N GLN A 61 -1.12 -12.87 -9.86
CA GLN A 61 -1.14 -12.74 -11.32
C GLN A 61 -2.30 -11.87 -11.83
N CYS A 62 -2.89 -11.04 -10.97
CA CYS A 62 -3.99 -10.15 -11.30
C CYS A 62 -3.50 -8.87 -11.97
N LYS A 63 -4.36 -8.26 -12.80
CA LYS A 63 -4.16 -6.91 -13.34
C LYS A 63 -4.87 -5.92 -12.44
N ILE A 64 -4.12 -5.23 -11.58
CA ILE A 64 -4.64 -4.25 -10.61
C ILE A 64 -4.07 -2.89 -10.99
N THR A 65 -4.93 -2.06 -11.59
CA THR A 65 -4.55 -0.75 -12.11
C THR A 65 -5.68 0.23 -11.87
N ASP A 66 -5.34 1.42 -11.39
CA ASP A 66 -6.30 2.49 -11.08
C ASP A 66 -7.39 2.03 -10.10
N ASN A 67 -6.93 1.58 -8.92
CA ASN A 67 -7.80 1.07 -7.87
C ASN A 67 -7.55 1.79 -6.55
N SER A 68 -8.57 1.86 -5.71
CA SER A 68 -8.45 2.34 -4.33
C SER A 68 -8.84 1.25 -3.35
N PHE A 69 -8.11 1.12 -2.25
CA PHE A 69 -8.41 0.21 -1.14
C PHE A 69 -8.52 1.01 0.16
N ASN A 70 -9.55 0.73 0.96
CA ASN A 70 -9.67 1.33 2.28
C ASN A 70 -8.93 0.48 3.32
N ALA A 71 -7.91 1.05 3.97
CA ALA A 71 -7.11 0.34 4.98
C ALA A 71 -7.96 -0.22 6.13
N SER A 72 -9.05 0.46 6.52
CA SER A 72 -9.93 -0.02 7.61
C SER A 72 -10.74 -1.26 7.24
N LYS A 73 -10.85 -1.57 5.95
CA LYS A 73 -11.57 -2.72 5.39
C LYS A 73 -10.63 -3.90 5.08
N ILE A 74 -9.35 -3.80 5.42
CA ILE A 74 -8.33 -4.81 5.13
C ILE A 74 -7.86 -5.49 6.40
N LYS A 75 -7.88 -6.83 6.40
CA LYS A 75 -7.27 -7.67 7.42
C LYS A 75 -6.42 -8.73 6.72
N ASN A 76 -5.10 -8.64 6.84
CA ASN A 76 -4.17 -9.63 6.28
C ASN A 76 -4.40 -9.89 4.78
N LEU A 77 -4.10 -8.89 3.96
CA LEU A 77 -4.21 -8.99 2.50
C LEU A 77 -2.84 -9.15 1.86
N LYS A 78 -2.70 -10.05 0.90
CA LYS A 78 -1.45 -10.26 0.16
C LYS A 78 -1.64 -9.97 -1.32
N PHE A 79 -0.63 -9.34 -1.92
CA PHE A 79 -0.51 -9.17 -3.36
C PHE A 79 0.75 -9.87 -3.88
N SER A 80 0.72 -10.28 -5.14
CA SER A 80 1.92 -10.68 -5.89
C SER A 80 1.83 -10.18 -7.32
N GLY A 81 2.93 -9.59 -7.81
CA GLY A 81 3.00 -8.95 -9.12
C GLY A 81 2.99 -7.42 -9.07
N LYS A 82 2.56 -6.78 -10.16
CA LYS A 82 2.58 -5.32 -10.27
C LYS A 82 1.28 -4.72 -9.76
N LEU A 83 1.36 -3.73 -8.88
CA LEU A 83 0.28 -2.77 -8.59
C LEU A 83 0.62 -1.46 -9.28
N GLN A 84 -0.29 -0.94 -10.09
CA GLN A 84 -0.07 0.31 -10.82
C GLN A 84 -1.15 1.34 -10.49
N GLU A 85 -0.77 2.56 -10.12
CA GLU A 85 -1.73 3.65 -9.86
C GLU A 85 -2.77 3.26 -8.80
N VAL A 86 -2.31 2.55 -7.76
CA VAL A 86 -3.17 2.09 -6.66
C VAL A 86 -3.06 3.03 -5.48
N SER A 87 -4.18 3.39 -4.86
CA SER A 87 -4.19 4.13 -3.60
C SER A 87 -4.68 3.27 -2.44
N PHE A 88 -3.95 3.31 -1.33
CA PHE A 88 -4.44 2.84 -0.04
C PHE A 88 -4.80 4.08 0.78
N ILE A 89 -6.05 4.13 1.24
CA ILE A 89 -6.59 5.32 1.90
C ILE A 89 -7.30 4.93 3.20
N SER A 90 -7.35 5.86 4.15
CA SER A 90 -8.28 5.80 5.27
C SER A 90 -8.77 7.20 5.63
N GLU A 91 -9.82 7.26 6.45
CA GLU A 91 -10.15 8.49 7.17
C GLU A 91 -9.18 8.70 8.34
N PRO A 92 -8.91 9.94 8.77
CA PRO A 92 -8.17 10.21 10.01
C PRO A 92 -8.91 9.65 11.25
N PRO A 93 -8.20 9.21 12.31
CA PRO A 93 -6.73 9.18 12.45
C PRO A 93 -6.08 8.08 11.61
N ASN A 94 -4.74 8.06 11.55
CA ASN A 94 -4.03 7.08 10.74
C ASN A 94 -4.43 5.63 11.09
N THR A 95 -4.79 4.83 10.08
CA THR A 95 -5.22 3.45 10.24
C THR A 95 -4.11 2.47 9.86
N PRO A 96 -3.80 1.44 10.67
CA PRO A 96 -2.84 0.40 10.29
C PRO A 96 -3.17 -0.26 8.97
N LEU A 97 -2.20 -0.29 8.05
CA LEU A 97 -2.29 -1.02 6.81
C LEU A 97 -1.71 -2.42 6.98
N LEU A 98 -2.56 -3.44 6.89
CA LEU A 98 -2.21 -4.84 7.09
C LEU A 98 -2.08 -5.57 5.75
N VAL A 99 -1.03 -5.22 5.00
CA VAL A 99 -0.80 -5.74 3.66
C VAL A 99 0.62 -6.29 3.51
N ASP A 100 0.71 -7.44 2.85
CA ASP A 100 1.95 -8.04 2.40
C ASP A 100 2.24 -7.67 0.94
N PHE A 101 3.30 -6.87 0.75
CA PHE A 101 3.81 -6.44 -0.55
C PHE A 101 5.12 -7.13 -0.94
N GLU A 102 5.60 -8.14 -0.21
CA GLU A 102 6.92 -8.75 -0.40
C GLU A 102 7.22 -9.08 -1.87
N LEU A 103 6.24 -9.68 -2.54
CA LEU A 103 6.33 -10.12 -3.94
C LEU A 103 5.74 -9.11 -4.93
N CYS A 104 5.70 -7.83 -4.56
CA CYS A 104 5.11 -6.77 -5.38
C CYS A 104 6.14 -5.84 -6.00
N LYS A 105 5.75 -5.29 -7.16
CA LYS A 105 6.31 -4.06 -7.69
C LYS A 105 5.24 -2.97 -7.61
N LEU A 106 5.47 -1.94 -6.82
CA LEU A 106 4.52 -0.85 -6.60
C LEU A 106 4.86 0.33 -7.50
N ASP A 107 4.05 0.56 -8.52
CA ASP A 107 4.24 1.64 -9.48
C ASP A 107 3.14 2.68 -9.28
N TRP A 108 3.52 3.89 -8.88
CA TRP A 108 2.59 5.00 -8.58
C TRP A 108 1.58 4.64 -7.49
N VAL A 109 2.02 3.85 -6.50
CA VAL A 109 1.20 3.49 -5.35
C VAL A 109 1.32 4.54 -4.26
N THR A 110 0.18 4.94 -3.68
CA THR A 110 0.10 5.97 -2.65
C THR A 110 -0.57 5.48 -1.38
N PHE A 111 -0.22 6.12 -0.26
CA PHE A 111 -0.72 5.78 1.07
C PHE A 111 -1.21 7.06 1.74
N GLN A 112 -2.52 7.22 1.90
CA GLN A 112 -3.15 8.36 2.56
C GLN A 112 -3.73 7.95 3.89
N ASN A 113 -3.34 8.64 4.96
CA ASN A 113 -3.76 8.34 6.34
C ASN A 113 -3.49 6.88 6.77
N CYS A 114 -2.57 6.19 6.13
CA CYS A 114 -2.22 4.81 6.48
C CYS A 114 -1.02 4.79 7.44
N ASP A 115 -1.09 3.96 8.47
CA ASP A 115 0.06 3.60 9.30
C ASP A 115 0.75 2.37 8.66
N LEU A 116 1.95 2.58 8.14
CA LEU A 116 2.72 1.58 7.39
C LEU A 116 3.60 0.69 8.28
N THR A 117 3.54 0.82 9.61
CA THR A 117 4.42 0.08 10.52
C THR A 117 4.23 -1.44 10.49
N GLN A 118 3.10 -1.92 9.97
CA GLN A 118 2.71 -3.34 9.96
C GLN A 118 2.66 -3.96 8.56
N ILE A 119 3.10 -3.24 7.51
CA ILE A 119 3.22 -3.84 6.19
C ILE A 119 4.43 -4.79 6.13
N ILE A 120 4.37 -5.76 5.22
CA ILE A 120 5.59 -6.41 4.71
C ILE A 120 6.00 -5.63 3.45
N PRO A 121 7.15 -4.92 3.46
CA PRO A 121 7.54 -4.09 2.34
C PRO A 121 7.95 -4.96 1.12
N PRO A 122 7.92 -4.40 -0.10
CA PRO A 122 8.46 -5.07 -1.28
C PRO A 122 9.91 -5.50 -1.09
N ALA A 123 10.24 -6.72 -1.52
CA ALA A 123 11.62 -7.20 -1.64
C ALA A 123 12.34 -6.63 -2.88
N ASP A 124 11.59 -6.01 -3.80
CA ASP A 124 12.10 -5.38 -5.01
C ASP A 124 13.03 -4.20 -4.69
N ILE A 125 14.22 -4.21 -5.32
CA ILE A 125 15.29 -3.22 -5.06
C ILE A 125 14.94 -1.79 -5.45
N GLN A 126 13.90 -1.56 -6.26
CA GLN A 126 13.46 -0.22 -6.60
C GLN A 126 12.61 0.41 -5.48
N HIS A 127 12.31 -0.35 -4.43
CA HIS A 127 11.51 0.10 -3.30
C HIS A 127 12.36 0.26 -2.05
N VAL A 128 12.17 1.38 -1.36
CA VAL A 128 12.86 1.66 -0.09
C VAL A 128 11.82 1.98 0.96
N PHE A 129 11.82 1.17 2.02
CA PHE A 129 10.96 1.33 3.19
C PHE A 129 11.73 1.90 4.38
N PHE A 130 11.18 2.92 5.01
CA PHE A 130 11.67 3.46 6.27
C PHE A 130 10.58 3.31 7.33
N LYS A 131 10.81 2.45 8.33
CA LYS A 131 9.92 2.30 9.48
C LYS A 131 9.92 3.58 10.33
N ASP A 132 11.06 4.01 10.87
CA ASP A 132 11.11 5.16 11.78
C ASP A 132 11.31 6.50 11.03
N VAL A 133 10.48 6.75 10.00
CA VAL A 133 10.71 7.87 9.07
C VAL A 133 10.61 9.25 9.73
N SER A 134 9.80 9.42 10.79
CA SER A 134 9.71 10.68 11.53
C SER A 134 11.05 11.08 12.16
N ASP A 135 11.72 10.16 12.86
CA ASP A 135 13.02 10.42 13.49
C ASP A 135 14.09 10.69 12.45
N ARG A 136 14.12 9.88 11.38
CA ARG A 136 15.04 10.04 10.25
C ARG A 136 14.86 11.42 9.60
N ALA A 137 13.63 11.83 9.36
CA ALA A 137 13.31 13.12 8.76
C ALA A 137 13.73 14.30 9.66
N ARG A 138 13.51 14.21 10.98
CA ARG A 138 13.95 15.23 11.94
C ARG A 138 15.47 15.39 11.96
N LYS A 139 16.21 14.27 11.99
CA LYS A 139 17.68 14.28 11.92
C LYS A 139 18.17 14.85 10.58
N ALA A 140 17.57 14.44 9.46
CA ALA A 140 17.88 14.97 8.14
C ALA A 140 17.63 16.49 8.04
N LEU A 141 16.51 16.99 8.56
CA LEU A 141 16.23 18.43 8.60
C LEU A 141 17.29 19.20 9.39
N ALA A 142 17.72 18.68 10.54
CA ALA A 142 18.79 19.30 11.32
C ALA A 142 20.10 19.40 10.52
N SER A 143 20.44 18.38 9.71
CA SER A 143 21.63 18.38 8.87
C SER A 143 21.57 19.38 7.69
N ILE A 144 20.40 19.59 7.09
CA ILE A 144 20.24 20.46 5.91
C ILE A 144 20.03 21.94 6.31
N THR A 145 19.71 22.21 7.57
CA THR A 145 19.43 23.57 8.04
C THR A 145 20.64 24.50 7.92
N SER A 146 21.86 23.95 8.00
CA SER A 146 23.12 24.68 7.81
C SER A 146 23.53 24.85 6.34
N GLU A 147 22.85 24.20 5.40
CA GLU A 147 23.17 24.29 3.97
C GLU A 147 22.56 25.54 3.32
N PRO A 148 23.21 26.10 2.28
CA PRO A 148 22.70 27.26 1.56
C PRO A 148 21.35 26.97 0.90
N ASP A 149 20.49 27.97 0.88
CA ASP A 149 19.19 27.89 0.23
C ASP A 149 19.34 27.85 -1.29
N ASN A 150 19.00 26.70 -1.86
CA ASN A 150 18.84 26.49 -3.30
C ASN A 150 17.50 25.77 -3.56
N GLN A 151 17.10 25.65 -4.82
CA GLN A 151 15.82 25.04 -5.19
C GLN A 151 15.67 23.60 -4.67
N ILE A 152 16.75 22.82 -4.67
CA ILE A 152 16.76 21.43 -4.21
C ILE A 152 16.62 21.39 -2.68
N ASN A 153 17.38 22.20 -1.95
CA ASN A 153 17.34 22.24 -0.48
C ASN A 153 15.98 22.73 0.05
N LYS A 154 15.36 23.71 -0.63
CA LYS A 154 13.98 24.12 -0.32
C LYS A 154 12.98 22.97 -0.51
N LEU A 155 13.13 22.20 -1.59
CA LEU A 155 12.29 21.04 -1.86
C LEU A 155 12.52 19.92 -0.84
N LEU A 156 13.77 19.61 -0.49
CA LEU A 156 14.16 18.63 0.53
C LEU A 156 13.56 18.98 1.88
N LYS A 157 13.75 20.22 2.35
CA LYS A 157 13.17 20.71 3.61
C LYS A 157 11.65 20.50 3.63
N ARG A 158 10.94 20.89 2.56
CA ARG A 158 9.48 20.72 2.44
C ARG A 158 9.05 19.25 2.49
N ARG A 159 9.77 18.36 1.80
CA ARG A 159 9.44 16.92 1.76
C ARG A 159 9.71 16.25 3.09
N LEU A 160 10.86 16.51 3.70
CA LEU A 160 11.21 15.98 5.01
C LEU A 160 10.26 16.47 6.11
N GLN A 161 9.84 17.75 6.06
CA GLN A 161 8.88 18.28 7.04
C GLN A 161 7.58 17.45 7.07
N LYS A 162 7.07 17.04 5.90
CA LYS A 162 5.86 16.20 5.81
C LYS A 162 6.03 14.81 6.41
N LEU A 163 7.26 14.28 6.44
CA LEU A 163 7.58 12.98 7.01
C LEU A 163 7.72 13.00 8.54
N THR A 164 7.92 14.16 9.15
CA THR A 164 8.11 14.28 10.60
C THR A 164 6.91 13.82 11.43
N THR A 165 5.72 13.70 10.83
CA THR A 165 4.50 13.21 11.47
C THR A 165 4.13 11.78 11.05
N GLN A 166 4.92 11.14 10.18
CA GLN A 166 4.63 9.81 9.65
C GLN A 166 5.37 8.72 10.43
N ARG A 167 4.71 7.57 10.60
CA ARG A 167 5.27 6.39 11.28
C ARG A 167 5.91 5.37 10.32
N GLY A 168 5.93 5.67 9.03
CA GLY A 168 6.55 4.84 8.01
C GLY A 168 6.41 5.51 6.65
N ALA A 169 7.37 5.25 5.76
CA ALA A 169 7.29 5.70 4.38
C ALA A 169 7.87 4.65 3.44
N LEU A 170 7.19 4.44 2.33
CA LEU A 170 7.60 3.54 1.26
C LEU A 170 7.74 4.34 -0.03
N PHE A 171 8.91 4.26 -0.65
CA PHE A 171 9.20 4.98 -1.88
C PHE A 171 9.58 4.01 -2.98
N ASN A 172 9.03 4.21 -4.18
CA ASN A 172 9.62 3.68 -5.41
C ASN A 172 10.61 4.72 -5.94
N ILE A 173 11.88 4.35 -6.02
CA ILE A 173 12.98 5.22 -6.44
C ILE A 173 12.75 5.75 -7.84
N LYS A 174 12.37 4.89 -8.80
CA LYS A 174 12.16 5.30 -10.18
C LYS A 174 11.07 6.37 -10.29
N ASN A 175 9.97 6.20 -9.57
CA ASN A 175 8.85 7.15 -9.60
C ASN A 175 9.24 8.49 -8.96
N LEU A 176 10.06 8.45 -7.92
CA LEU A 176 10.58 9.65 -7.28
C LEU A 176 11.55 10.40 -8.21
N GLU A 177 12.41 9.68 -8.94
CA GLU A 177 13.30 10.27 -9.95
C GLU A 177 12.54 10.88 -11.12
N GLU A 178 11.47 10.23 -11.57
CA GLU A 178 10.63 10.73 -12.67
C GLU A 178 9.91 12.03 -12.30
N TYR A 179 9.40 12.14 -11.06
CA TYR A 179 8.64 13.31 -10.62
C TYR A 179 9.51 14.45 -10.06
N GLU A 180 10.58 14.15 -9.32
CA GLU A 180 11.42 15.17 -8.63
C GLU A 180 12.85 15.27 -9.16
N GLY A 181 13.24 14.36 -10.06
CA GLY A 181 14.57 14.31 -10.66
C GLY A 181 15.56 13.43 -9.89
N PRO A 182 16.59 12.91 -10.57
CA PRO A 182 17.54 11.96 -9.99
C PRO A 182 18.44 12.60 -8.93
N LYS A 183 18.84 13.86 -9.10
CA LYS A 183 19.70 14.57 -8.14
C LYS A 183 18.99 14.76 -6.80
N PHE A 184 17.72 15.17 -6.83
CA PHE A 184 16.90 15.29 -5.63
C PHE A 184 16.73 13.93 -4.95
N THR A 185 16.33 12.91 -5.72
CA THR A 185 16.02 11.57 -5.20
C THR A 185 17.20 10.96 -4.47
N LYS A 186 18.38 11.01 -5.09
CA LYS A 186 19.62 10.50 -4.50
C LYS A 186 19.91 11.17 -3.16
N GLN A 187 19.82 12.50 -3.08
CA GLN A 187 20.08 13.23 -1.84
C GLN A 187 19.02 12.91 -0.78
N PHE A 188 17.74 12.93 -1.14
CA PHE A 188 16.64 12.68 -0.24
C PHE A 188 16.72 11.31 0.43
N ILE A 189 16.99 10.27 -0.36
CA ILE A 189 17.13 8.89 0.16
C ILE A 189 18.38 8.76 1.03
N ALA A 190 19.51 9.33 0.61
CA ALA A 190 20.74 9.31 1.41
C ALA A 190 20.56 9.95 2.79
N LEU A 191 19.85 11.08 2.85
CA LEU A 191 19.54 11.79 4.10
C LEU A 191 18.69 10.92 5.05
N LEU A 192 17.70 10.22 4.53
CA LEU A 192 16.86 9.31 5.33
C LEU A 192 17.60 8.04 5.76
N GLN A 193 18.61 7.59 5.01
CA GLN A 193 19.42 6.41 5.33
C GLN A 193 20.53 6.68 6.35
N ALA A 194 21.14 7.87 6.32
CA ALA A 194 22.29 8.22 7.16
C ALA A 194 21.96 8.45 8.65
N THR A 195 20.71 8.22 9.06
CA THR A 195 20.13 8.64 10.36
C THR A 195 19.63 7.49 11.20
#